data_AF-A0AAD6KND6-F1
#
_entry.id   AF-A0AAD6KND6-F1
#
_cell.length_a   1.000
_cell.length_b   1.000
_cell.length_c   1.000
_cell.angle_alpha   90.00
_cell.angle_beta   90.00
_cell.angle_gamma   90.00
#
_symmetry.space_group_name_H-M   'P 1'
#
loop_
_entity.id
_entity.type
_entity.pdbx_description
1 polymer ?
#
loop_
_entity_poly.entity_id
_entity_poly.type
_entity_poly.pdbx_seq_one_letter_code
_entity_poly.pdbx_strand_id
1 'polypeptide(L)'
;MLGRTFQAILLFSFVLYAIPGYSLPLKTQGRWLVDERTGERVKLHCVNWPAHILPMLAEGLDKQPLPFIASEIVKNNYNCVRFTFSIHMFTRYANLTIEESFDRLNLTKAKAGVIKNNPFVLKMTVPRAYEAVVDALGSLWFDG
;
A
#
# COMPACT_ATOMS: atom_id res chain seq x y z
N MET A 1 31.82 -26.17 -30.79
CA MET A 1 31.25 -24.81 -30.61
C MET A 1 29.85 -24.83 -29.99
N LEU A 2 28.98 -25.77 -30.37
CA LEU A 2 27.60 -25.90 -29.85
C LEU A 2 27.48 -26.06 -28.32
N GLY A 3 28.43 -26.74 -27.67
CA GLY A 3 28.41 -26.94 -26.21
C GLY A 3 28.68 -25.68 -25.39
N ARG A 4 29.56 -24.77 -25.86
CA ARG A 4 29.88 -23.52 -25.15
C ARG A 4 28.74 -22.52 -25.24
N THR A 5 28.06 -22.46 -26.39
CA THR A 5 26.86 -21.63 -26.58
C THR A 5 25.68 -22.14 -25.75
N PHE A 6 25.48 -23.46 -25.67
CA PHE A 6 24.40 -24.04 -24.85
C PHE A 6 24.64 -23.79 -23.35
N GLN A 7 25.89 -23.93 -22.90
CA GLN A 7 26.28 -23.64 -21.51
C GLN A 7 26.14 -22.15 -21.16
N ALA A 8 26.44 -21.25 -22.10
CA ALA A 8 26.23 -19.81 -21.92
C ALA A 8 24.73 -19.44 -21.84
N ILE A 9 23.89 -20.08 -22.66
CA ILE A 9 22.42 -19.89 -22.63
C ILE A 9 21.84 -20.38 -21.29
N LEU A 10 22.29 -21.54 -20.79
CA LEU A 10 21.87 -22.07 -19.49
C LEU A 10 22.29 -21.16 -18.32
N LEU A 11 23.52 -20.64 -18.33
CA LEU A 11 24.00 -19.70 -17.32
C LEU A 11 23.23 -18.37 -17.37
N PHE A 12 22.93 -17.87 -18.56
CA PHE A 12 22.14 -16.64 -18.74
C PHE A 12 20.69 -16.82 -18.26
N SER A 13 20.08 -17.98 -18.49
CA SER A 13 18.73 -18.27 -17.99
C SER A 13 18.70 -18.35 -16.45
N PHE A 14 19.72 -18.96 -15.82
CA PHE A 14 19.79 -19.07 -14.36
C PHE A 14 19.89 -17.70 -13.67
N VAL A 15 20.59 -16.74 -14.28
CA VAL A 15 20.69 -15.35 -13.77
C VAL A 15 19.37 -14.60 -13.93
N LEU A 16 18.59 -14.85 -14.98
CA LEU A 16 17.27 -14.23 -15.19
C LEU A 16 16.19 -14.76 -14.22
N TYR A 17 16.30 -16.01 -13.78
CA TYR A 17 15.38 -16.60 -12.79
C TYR A 17 15.81 -16.39 -11.33
N ALA A 18 17.04 -15.95 -11.09
CA ALA A 18 17.51 -15.51 -9.79
C ALA A 18 17.06 -14.07 -9.52
N ILE A 19 15.75 -13.80 -9.54
CA ILE A 19 15.24 -12.58 -8.93
C ILE A 19 15.40 -12.77 -7.42
N PRO A 20 16.26 -12.01 -6.71
CA PRO A 20 16.26 -12.06 -5.27
C PRO A 20 14.86 -11.69 -4.80
N GLY A 21 14.17 -12.64 -4.19
CA GLY A 21 12.99 -12.31 -3.40
C GLY A 21 13.47 -11.40 -2.28
N TYR A 22 13.08 -10.13 -2.31
CA TYR A 22 13.33 -9.25 -1.17
C TYR A 22 12.58 -9.84 0.02
N SER A 23 13.31 -10.44 0.97
CA SER A 23 12.73 -10.71 2.27
C SER A 23 12.41 -9.36 2.90
N LEU A 24 11.19 -9.22 3.39
CA LEU A 24 10.81 -8.07 4.20
C LEU A 24 11.77 -8.00 5.39
N PRO A 25 12.14 -6.80 5.87
CA PRO A 25 13.23 -6.63 6.81
C PRO A 25 12.97 -7.25 8.19
N LEU A 26 11.84 -7.93 8.40
CA LEU A 26 11.42 -8.46 9.69
C LEU A 26 11.30 -9.99 9.64
N LYS A 27 11.81 -10.65 10.68
CA LYS A 27 11.58 -12.08 10.93
C LYS A 27 11.15 -12.32 12.37
N THR A 28 10.72 -13.54 12.66
CA THR A 28 10.46 -13.98 14.03
C THR A 28 11.69 -14.63 14.65
N GLN A 29 11.93 -14.34 15.93
CA GLN A 29 12.91 -15.05 16.76
C GLN A 29 12.24 -15.42 18.08
N GLY A 30 11.78 -16.68 18.15
CA GLY A 30 10.89 -17.13 19.23
C GLY A 30 9.60 -16.31 19.24
N ARG A 31 9.34 -15.59 20.34
CA ARG A 31 8.16 -14.72 20.50
C ARG A 31 8.36 -13.28 20.03
N TRP A 32 9.53 -12.93 19.52
CA TRP A 32 9.87 -11.55 19.15
C TRP A 32 9.87 -11.36 17.63
N LEU A 33 9.48 -10.17 17.21
CA LEU A 33 9.82 -9.65 15.89
C LEU A 33 11.19 -8.98 15.98
N VAL A 34 12.06 -9.29 15.03
CA VAL A 34 13.40 -8.70 14.93
C VAL A 34 13.66 -8.24 13.50
N ASP A 35 14.45 -7.19 13.34
CA ASP A 35 15.02 -6.82 12.05
C ASP A 35 15.97 -7.92 11.59
N GLU A 36 15.80 -8.39 10.36
CA GLU A 36 16.52 -9.55 9.82
C GLU A 36 18.01 -9.27 9.64
N ARG A 37 18.37 -8.02 9.32
CA ARG A 37 19.74 -7.60 9.04
C ARG A 37 20.54 -7.33 10.31
N THR A 38 19.94 -6.66 11.28
CA THR A 38 20.59 -6.18 12.51
C THR A 38 20.37 -7.11 13.70
N GLY A 39 19.28 -7.90 13.69
CA GLY A 39 18.84 -8.70 14.83
C GLY A 39 18.16 -7.87 15.94
N GLU A 40 17.98 -6.57 15.75
CA GLU A 40 17.36 -5.70 16.75
C GLU A 40 15.87 -6.03 16.92
N ARG A 41 15.40 -6.03 18.17
CA ARG A 41 14.00 -6.30 18.48
C ARG A 41 13.12 -5.13 18.03
N VAL A 42 12.13 -5.43 17.20
CA VAL A 42 11.12 -4.47 16.75
C VAL A 42 9.85 -4.62 17.59
N LYS A 43 9.35 -3.49 18.10
CA LYS A 43 8.02 -3.40 18.70
C LYS A 43 7.12 -2.61 17.77
N LEU A 44 6.06 -3.25 17.29
CA LEU A 44 5.06 -2.61 16.45
C LEU A 44 4.20 -1.65 17.30
N HIS A 45 4.28 -0.37 16.96
CA HIS A 45 3.42 0.69 17.47
C HIS A 45 2.58 1.15 16.28
N CYS A 46 1.41 0.51 16.09
CA CYS A 46 0.61 0.69 14.90
C CYS A 46 -0.62 1.57 15.11
N VAL A 47 -1.00 2.27 14.04
CA VAL A 47 -2.37 2.76 13.84
C VAL A 47 -3.19 1.77 13.01
N ASN A 48 -4.50 1.79 13.18
CA ASN A 48 -5.42 1.12 12.26
C ASN A 48 -6.06 2.15 11.33
N TRP A 49 -5.90 1.99 10.02
CA TRP A 49 -6.49 2.89 9.03
C TRP A 49 -7.47 2.11 8.12
N PRO A 50 -8.79 2.31 8.28
CA PRO A 50 -9.78 1.60 7.48
C PRO A 50 -9.84 2.08 6.03
N ALA A 51 -9.90 1.14 5.08
CA ALA A 51 -10.23 1.37 3.66
C ALA A 51 -11.15 0.27 3.07
N HIS A 52 -11.66 -0.65 3.91
CA HIS A 52 -12.50 -1.76 3.48
C HIS A 52 -14.01 -1.47 3.53
N ILE A 53 -14.39 -0.27 4.01
CA ILE A 53 -15.78 0.14 4.21
C ILE A 53 -16.46 0.38 2.84
N LEU A 54 -17.77 0.64 2.83
CA LEU A 54 -18.64 0.79 1.65
C LEU A 54 -17.99 1.47 0.43
N PRO A 55 -17.40 2.69 0.52
CA PRO A 55 -16.81 3.35 -0.65
C PRO A 55 -15.46 2.75 -1.07
N MET A 56 -14.87 1.89 -0.23
CA MET A 56 -13.55 1.27 -0.36
C MET A 56 -12.41 2.27 -0.61
N LEU A 57 -12.55 3.44 -0.01
CA LEU A 57 -11.54 4.50 0.04
C LEU A 57 -11.02 4.60 1.48
N ALA A 58 -9.75 4.97 1.67
CA ALA A 58 -9.22 5.23 2.99
C ALA A 58 -10.02 6.33 3.71
N GLU A 59 -10.44 6.04 4.94
CA GLU A 59 -11.25 6.94 5.75
C GLU A 59 -10.49 8.25 6.04
N GLY A 60 -11.23 9.36 6.15
CA GLY A 60 -10.69 10.68 6.46
C GLY A 60 -10.18 11.48 5.25
N LEU A 61 -10.12 10.89 4.04
CA LEU A 61 -9.77 11.62 2.81
C LEU A 61 -10.84 12.66 2.40
N ASP A 62 -12.03 12.62 2.98
CA ASP A 62 -13.01 13.69 2.86
C ASP A 62 -12.75 14.86 3.83
N LYS A 63 -11.87 14.68 4.83
CA LYS A 63 -11.56 15.67 5.87
C LYS A 63 -10.21 16.34 5.72
N GLN A 64 -9.18 15.59 5.32
CA GLN A 64 -7.80 16.06 5.28
C GLN A 64 -7.06 15.55 4.03
N PRO A 65 -6.05 16.29 3.52
CA PRO A 65 -5.19 15.80 2.44
C PRO A 65 -4.46 14.51 2.81
N LEU A 66 -4.30 13.60 1.85
CA LEU A 66 -3.58 12.33 2.03
C LEU A 66 -2.16 12.54 2.60
N PRO A 67 -1.32 13.46 2.07
CA PRO A 67 0.02 13.68 2.64
C PRO A 67 -0.02 14.17 4.09
N PHE A 68 -1.04 14.94 4.46
CA PHE A 68 -1.20 15.40 5.84
C PHE A 68 -1.45 14.22 6.78
N ILE A 69 -2.46 13.38 6.48
CA ILE A 69 -2.81 12.21 7.31
C ILE A 69 -1.60 11.27 7.43
N ALA A 70 -0.94 10.95 6.31
CA ALA A 70 0.22 10.08 6.30
C ALA A 70 1.38 10.67 7.14
N SER A 71 1.63 11.98 7.04
CA SER A 71 2.67 12.64 7.84
C SER A 71 2.35 12.64 9.34
N GLU A 72 1.08 12.77 9.73
CA GLU A 72 0.69 12.73 11.14
C GLU A 72 0.95 11.36 11.77
N ILE A 73 0.81 10.26 11.02
CA ILE A 73 1.13 8.92 11.52
C ILE A 73 2.61 8.84 11.92
N VAL A 74 3.51 9.35 11.06
CA VAL A 74 4.96 9.34 11.32
C VAL A 74 5.33 10.29 12.46
N LYS A 75 4.79 11.52 12.46
CA LYS A 75 5.04 12.53 13.51
C LYS A 75 4.62 12.04 14.89
N ASN A 76 3.59 11.18 14.98
CA ASN A 76 3.14 10.59 16.23
C ASN A 76 3.88 9.30 16.62
N ASN A 77 5.04 9.02 16.00
CA ASN A 77 5.92 7.88 16.31
C ASN A 77 5.26 6.50 16.11
N TYR A 78 4.29 6.39 15.21
CA TYR A 78 3.81 5.09 14.74
C TYR A 78 4.77 4.54 13.68
N ASN A 79 5.09 3.25 13.77
CA ASN A 79 6.03 2.57 12.86
C ASN A 79 5.35 1.49 12.00
N CYS A 80 4.01 1.43 12.03
CA CYS A 80 3.22 0.53 11.21
C CYS A 80 1.78 1.04 11.04
N VAL A 81 1.17 0.70 9.90
CA VAL A 81 -0.27 0.88 9.67
C VAL A 81 -0.89 -0.48 9.43
N ARG A 82 -1.91 -0.82 10.22
CA ARG A 82 -2.86 -1.88 9.85
C ARG A 82 -3.84 -1.29 8.85
N PHE A 83 -3.47 -1.37 7.56
CA PHE A 83 -4.26 -0.85 6.45
C PHE A 83 -5.16 -1.96 5.90
N THR A 84 -6.47 -1.81 6.06
CA THR A 84 -7.44 -2.86 5.72
C THR A 84 -8.03 -2.64 4.33
N PHE A 85 -8.26 -3.72 3.58
CA PHE A 85 -8.90 -3.69 2.26
C PHE A 85 -10.10 -4.65 2.20
N SER A 86 -10.96 -4.47 1.20
CA SER A 86 -12.03 -5.42 0.87
C SER A 86 -11.63 -6.22 -0.38
N ILE A 87 -11.88 -7.53 -0.39
CA ILE A 87 -11.66 -8.35 -1.60
C ILE A 87 -12.51 -7.88 -2.79
N HIS A 88 -13.61 -7.18 -2.53
CA HIS A 88 -14.46 -6.61 -3.57
C HIS A 88 -13.76 -5.52 -4.38
N MET A 89 -12.76 -4.85 -3.80
CA MET A 89 -11.94 -3.85 -4.49
C MET A 89 -11.29 -4.41 -5.74
N PHE A 90 -10.77 -5.64 -5.65
CA PHE A 90 -10.00 -6.29 -6.72
C PHE A 90 -10.84 -7.25 -7.58
N THR A 91 -12.07 -7.55 -7.16
CA THR A 91 -12.94 -8.52 -7.85
C THR A 91 -14.14 -7.83 -8.48
N ARG A 92 -15.12 -7.42 -7.67
CA ARG A 92 -16.41 -6.89 -8.14
C ARG A 92 -16.33 -5.43 -8.60
N TYR A 93 -15.39 -4.67 -8.06
CA TYR A 93 -15.30 -3.21 -8.23
C TYR A 93 -13.92 -2.76 -8.72
N ALA A 94 -13.14 -3.65 -9.34
CA ALA A 94 -11.79 -3.33 -9.85
C ALA A 94 -11.77 -2.14 -10.84
N ASN A 95 -12.84 -2.00 -11.63
CA ASN A 95 -12.98 -0.93 -12.63
C ASN A 95 -13.87 0.23 -12.14
N LEU A 96 -14.42 0.15 -10.92
CA LEU A 96 -15.26 1.21 -10.37
C LEU A 96 -14.37 2.38 -9.95
N THR A 97 -14.69 3.59 -10.39
CA THR A 97 -14.02 4.81 -9.90
C THR A 97 -14.52 5.20 -8.51
N ILE A 98 -13.70 5.95 -7.77
CA ILE A 98 -14.13 6.52 -6.48
C ILE A 98 -15.34 7.43 -6.66
N GLU A 99 -15.36 8.24 -7.71
CA GLU A 99 -16.50 9.09 -8.03
C GLU A 99 -17.80 8.29 -8.21
N GLU A 100 -17.79 7.25 -9.06
CA GLU A 100 -18.96 6.40 -9.28
C GLU A 100 -19.37 5.64 -8.01
N SER A 101 -18.40 5.21 -7.20
CA SER A 101 -18.65 4.54 -5.91
C SER A 101 -19.45 5.45 -4.97
N PHE A 102 -19.01 6.72 -4.83
CA PHE A 102 -19.69 7.69 -3.98
C PHE A 102 -21.08 8.05 -4.51
N ASP A 103 -21.24 8.20 -5.83
CA ASP A 103 -22.54 8.51 -6.44
C ASP A 103 -23.54 7.37 -6.27
N ARG A 104 -23.11 6.11 -6.48
CA ARG A 104 -23.95 4.91 -6.25
C ARG A 104 -24.41 4.78 -4.80
N LEU A 105 -23.58 5.21 -3.86
CA LEU A 105 -23.87 5.17 -2.42
C LEU A 105 -24.55 6.44 -1.89
N ASN A 106 -24.84 7.42 -2.77
CA ASN A 106 -25.40 8.72 -2.41
C ASN A 106 -24.58 9.48 -1.33
N LEU A 107 -23.24 9.35 -1.37
CA LEU A 107 -22.31 9.95 -0.40
C LEU A 107 -21.94 11.40 -0.75
N THR A 108 -22.93 12.24 -1.04
CA THR A 108 -22.74 13.60 -1.58
C THR A 108 -21.84 14.49 -0.70
N LYS A 109 -22.04 14.47 0.62
CA LYS A 109 -21.23 15.25 1.58
C LYS A 109 -19.78 14.78 1.62
N ALA A 110 -19.54 13.47 1.63
CA ALA A 110 -18.20 12.92 1.63
C ALA A 110 -17.51 13.17 0.29
N LYS A 111 -18.23 13.06 -0.84
CA LYS A 111 -17.73 13.39 -2.17
C LYS A 111 -17.26 14.84 -2.24
N ALA A 112 -18.05 15.79 -1.73
CA ALA A 112 -17.65 17.20 -1.64
C ALA A 112 -16.39 17.42 -0.79
N GLY A 113 -16.26 16.70 0.32
CA GLY A 113 -15.04 16.71 1.14
C GLY A 113 -13.81 16.17 0.41
N VAL A 114 -13.98 15.08 -0.35
CA VAL A 114 -12.91 14.51 -1.18
C VAL A 114 -12.53 15.45 -2.31
N ILE A 115 -13.49 16.09 -3.00
CA ILE A 115 -13.22 17.12 -4.02
C ILE A 115 -12.35 18.23 -3.43
N LYS A 116 -12.66 18.67 -2.20
CA LYS A 116 -11.92 19.75 -1.53
C LYS A 116 -10.49 19.35 -1.15
N ASN A 117 -10.30 18.14 -0.61
CA ASN A 117 -9.05 17.78 0.04
C ASN A 117 -8.14 16.87 -0.81
N ASN A 118 -8.72 16.03 -1.67
CA ASN A 118 -8.03 14.99 -2.43
C ASN A 118 -8.67 14.79 -3.82
N PRO A 119 -8.82 15.83 -4.67
CA PRO A 119 -9.59 15.72 -5.92
C PRO A 119 -9.01 14.69 -6.91
N PHE A 120 -7.71 14.40 -6.82
CA PHE A 120 -7.03 13.45 -7.70
C PHE A 120 -7.55 12.00 -7.58
N VAL A 121 -8.12 11.61 -6.42
CA VAL A 121 -8.57 10.22 -6.21
C VAL A 121 -9.90 9.92 -6.89
N LEU A 122 -10.72 10.93 -7.21
CA LEU A 122 -12.08 10.73 -7.72
C LEU A 122 -12.11 9.94 -9.02
N LYS A 123 -11.16 10.23 -9.92
CA LYS A 123 -11.04 9.59 -11.24
C LYS A 123 -10.24 8.29 -11.20
N MET A 124 -9.66 7.93 -10.06
CA MET A 124 -8.96 6.66 -9.88
C MET A 124 -9.98 5.53 -9.70
N THR A 125 -9.63 4.34 -10.17
CA THR A 125 -10.34 3.14 -9.76
C THR A 125 -10.09 2.85 -8.28
N VAL A 126 -10.99 2.10 -7.65
CA VAL A 126 -10.86 1.70 -6.23
C VAL A 126 -9.48 1.07 -5.92
N PRO A 127 -8.93 0.12 -6.71
CA PRO A 127 -7.57 -0.39 -6.51
C PRO A 127 -6.49 0.69 -6.62
N ARG A 128 -6.57 1.57 -7.63
CA ARG A 128 -5.57 2.64 -7.84
C ARG A 128 -5.59 3.67 -6.72
N ALA A 129 -6.76 3.99 -6.18
CA ALA A 129 -6.87 4.87 -5.01
C ALA A 129 -6.24 4.23 -3.76
N TYR A 130 -6.37 2.90 -3.59
CA TYR A 130 -5.70 2.18 -2.50
C TYR A 130 -4.18 2.17 -2.66
N GLU A 131 -3.67 1.90 -3.87
CA GLU A 131 -2.25 2.01 -4.20
C GLU A 131 -1.70 3.40 -3.89
N ALA A 132 -2.42 4.46 -4.26
CA ALA A 132 -1.99 5.83 -3.95
C ALA A 132 -1.81 6.09 -2.44
N VAL A 133 -2.62 5.48 -1.57
CA VAL A 133 -2.44 5.58 -0.12
C VAL A 133 -1.22 4.77 0.34
N VAL A 134 -0.99 3.59 -0.23
CA VAL A 134 0.19 2.77 0.05
C VAL A 134 1.47 3.51 -0.36
N ASP A 135 1.48 4.13 -1.54
CA ASP A 135 2.62 4.92 -2.04
C ASP A 135 2.89 6.14 -1.15
N ALA A 136 1.84 6.84 -0.70
CA ALA A 136 1.98 7.96 0.22
C ALA A 136 2.60 7.53 1.57
N LEU A 137 2.18 6.40 2.13
CA LEU A 137 2.80 5.83 3.33
C LEU A 137 4.25 5.39 3.07
N GLY A 138 4.51 4.76 1.92
CA GLY A 138 5.82 4.27 1.55
C GLY A 138 6.86 5.37 1.38
N SER A 139 6.49 6.48 0.73
CA SER A 139 7.37 7.64 0.51
C SER A 139 7.87 8.31 1.81
N LEU A 140 7.17 8.09 2.93
CA LEU A 140 7.56 8.64 4.23
C LEU A 140 8.45 7.69 5.05
N TRP A 141 8.44 6.39 4.74
CA TRP A 141 9.13 5.36 5.53
C TRP A 141 10.29 4.68 4.81
N PHE A 142 10.33 4.71 3.47
CA PHE A 142 11.32 3.99 2.68
C PHE A 142 12.18 4.88 1.77
N ASP A 143 11.77 6.13 1.52
CA ASP A 143 12.51 7.09 0.68
C ASP A 143 13.22 8.20 1.49
N GLY A 144 13.33 8.03 2.82
CA GLY A 144 13.99 8.95 3.76
C GLY A 144 15.34 8.45 4.26
#